data_AF-A0A837ZU50-F1
#
_entry.id   AF-A0A837ZU50-F1
#
_cell.length_a   1.000
_cell.length_b   1.000
_cell.length_c   1.000
_cell.angle_alpha   90.00
_cell.angle_beta   90.00
_cell.angle_gamma   90.00
#
_symmetry.space_group_name_H-M   'P 1'
#
loop_
_entity.id
_entity.type
_entity.pdbx_description
1 polymer ?
#
loop_
_entity_poly.entity_id
_entity_poly.type
_entity_poly.pdbx_seq_one_letter_code
_entity_poly.pdbx_strand_id
1 'polypeptide(L)'
;MKSLKPALAAASLVVASLVLPGSAAAEIKTTDVSTPVDEGRQLEVHATADCRKAERQCYYTASFNLRTPNGIEGFGGDLWAKQTTELRTSDRMNYLWVQWGDNPNTVEHNGGSTWLLTTVYFGGGDTDRFRVTGTTQPTDWATGQPKLDADYIVCSHVEASIDGRSVISPDACAVARFS
;
A
#
# COMPACT_ATOMS: atom_id res chain seq x y z
N MET A 1 -19.64 81.45 -1.80
CA MET A 1 -20.44 80.29 -2.26
C MET A 1 -19.52 79.44 -3.14
N LYS A 2 -18.86 78.42 -2.57
CA LYS A 2 -19.17 76.99 -2.72
C LYS A 2 -19.25 76.52 -4.18
N SER A 3 -18.23 75.80 -4.67
CA SER A 3 -18.27 74.32 -4.68
C SER A 3 -16.91 73.74 -5.13
N LEU A 4 -16.30 72.88 -4.30
CA LEU A 4 -15.27 71.92 -4.72
C LEU A 4 -15.99 70.68 -5.29
N LYS A 5 -15.43 70.08 -6.36
CA LYS A 5 -15.86 68.77 -6.88
C LYS A 5 -14.73 67.74 -6.74
N PRO A 6 -15.07 66.46 -6.51
CA PRO A 6 -14.22 65.50 -5.80
C PRO A 6 -13.26 64.75 -6.74
N ALA A 7 -12.11 64.35 -6.20
CA ALA A 7 -11.20 63.40 -6.82
C ALA A 7 -11.79 61.98 -6.71
N LEU A 8 -12.00 61.31 -7.85
CA LEU A 8 -12.22 59.86 -7.87
C LEU A 8 -10.87 59.16 -7.68
N ALA A 9 -10.65 58.58 -6.51
CA ALA A 9 -9.57 57.63 -6.29
C ALA A 9 -10.02 56.26 -6.85
N ALA A 10 -9.39 55.83 -7.95
CA ALA A 10 -9.54 54.47 -8.45
C ALA A 10 -8.72 53.53 -7.55
N ALA A 11 -9.39 52.75 -6.71
CA ALA A 11 -8.76 51.68 -5.95
C ALA A 11 -8.58 50.45 -6.86
N SER A 12 -7.36 50.24 -7.34
CA SER A 12 -6.98 49.03 -8.08
C SER A 12 -6.95 47.84 -7.12
N LEU A 13 -7.95 46.96 -7.19
CA LEU A 13 -7.96 45.67 -6.52
C LEU A 13 -6.89 44.76 -7.16
N VAL A 14 -5.76 44.60 -6.48
CA VAL A 14 -4.77 43.56 -6.81
C VAL A 14 -5.35 42.22 -6.40
N VAL A 15 -5.78 41.40 -7.36
CA VAL A 15 -6.17 40.02 -7.13
C VAL A 15 -4.89 39.20 -6.96
N ALA A 16 -4.57 38.83 -5.73
CA ALA A 16 -3.53 37.85 -5.46
C ALA A 16 -4.04 36.47 -5.90
N SER A 17 -3.54 35.96 -7.02
CA SER A 17 -3.72 34.59 -7.44
C SER A 17 -3.02 33.67 -6.43
N LEU A 18 -3.78 33.05 -5.53
CA LEU A 18 -3.32 31.95 -4.69
C LEU A 18 -2.94 30.78 -5.62
N VAL A 19 -1.65 30.65 -5.91
CA VAL A 19 -1.09 29.42 -6.46
C VAL A 19 -1.17 28.40 -5.33
N LEU A 20 -2.19 27.53 -5.36
CA LEU A 20 -2.22 26.36 -4.50
C LEU A 20 -0.93 25.56 -4.77
N PRO A 21 -0.15 25.19 -3.76
CA PRO A 21 0.96 24.28 -3.96
C PRO A 21 0.40 23.02 -4.62
N GLY A 22 0.96 22.65 -5.78
CA GLY A 22 0.59 21.43 -6.47
C GLY A 22 0.68 20.27 -5.48
N SER A 23 -0.37 19.45 -5.41
CA SER A 23 -0.36 18.20 -4.65
C SER A 23 0.93 17.46 -4.98
N ALA A 24 1.73 17.13 -3.97
CA ALA A 24 2.83 16.20 -4.13
C ALA A 24 2.26 14.97 -4.88
N ALA A 25 2.84 14.65 -6.03
CA ALA A 25 2.42 13.44 -6.73
C ALA A 25 2.74 12.25 -5.80
N ALA A 26 1.97 11.19 -5.93
CA ALA A 26 2.20 9.93 -5.27
C ALA A 26 1.94 8.88 -6.34
N GLU A 27 2.80 7.86 -6.44
CA GLU A 27 2.47 6.73 -7.31
C GLU A 27 1.85 5.65 -6.45
N ILE A 28 0.56 5.41 -6.67
CA ILE A 28 -0.21 4.33 -6.06
C ILE A 28 -0.43 3.26 -7.11
N LYS A 29 0.00 2.05 -6.79
CA LYS A 29 -0.15 0.86 -7.65
C LYS A 29 -0.75 -0.25 -6.84
N THR A 30 -1.80 -0.84 -7.39
CA THR A 30 -2.46 -2.01 -6.85
C THR A 30 -2.42 -3.12 -7.89
N THR A 31 -2.25 -4.35 -7.42
CA THR A 31 -2.31 -5.54 -8.24
C THR A 31 -3.08 -6.60 -7.48
N ASP A 32 -4.02 -7.23 -8.19
CA ASP A 32 -4.91 -8.23 -7.66
C ASP A 32 -4.74 -9.52 -8.47
N VAL A 33 -4.74 -10.66 -7.79
CA VAL A 33 -4.80 -11.98 -8.41
C VAL A 33 -5.93 -12.78 -7.81
N SER A 34 -6.58 -13.60 -8.62
CA SER A 34 -7.71 -14.42 -8.16
C SER A 34 -7.45 -15.89 -8.46
N THR A 35 -7.75 -16.73 -7.48
CA THR A 35 -7.60 -18.19 -7.57
C THR A 35 -8.94 -18.85 -7.25
N PRO A 36 -9.48 -19.71 -8.12
CA PRO A 36 -10.72 -20.43 -7.83
C PRO A 36 -10.60 -21.28 -6.56
N VAL A 37 -11.60 -21.18 -5.68
CA VAL A 37 -11.78 -22.07 -4.52
C VAL A 37 -12.78 -23.17 -4.87
N ASP A 38 -13.90 -22.78 -5.48
CA ASP A 38 -14.96 -23.64 -6.00
C ASP A 38 -15.76 -22.92 -7.12
N GLU A 39 -16.89 -23.48 -7.54
CA GLU A 39 -17.71 -22.97 -8.66
C GLU A 39 -18.32 -21.57 -8.42
N GLY A 40 -18.32 -21.05 -7.19
CA GLY A 40 -18.86 -19.73 -6.86
C GLY A 40 -17.85 -18.77 -6.25
N ARG A 41 -16.73 -19.26 -5.71
CA ARG A 41 -15.83 -18.46 -4.88
C ARG A 41 -14.40 -18.42 -5.41
N GLN A 42 -13.78 -17.25 -5.27
CA GLN A 42 -12.37 -17.05 -5.58
C GLN A 42 -11.65 -16.45 -4.38
N LEU A 43 -10.46 -16.96 -4.10
CA LEU A 43 -9.49 -16.31 -3.22
C LEU A 43 -8.86 -15.16 -4.01
N GLU A 44 -9.11 -13.93 -3.58
CA GLU A 44 -8.52 -12.74 -4.18
C GLU A 44 -7.43 -12.21 -3.26
N VAL A 45 -6.24 -12.01 -3.81
CA VAL A 45 -5.06 -11.50 -3.10
C VAL A 45 -4.70 -10.16 -3.69
N HIS A 46 -4.45 -9.19 -2.82
CA HIS A 46 -4.23 -7.80 -3.14
C HIS A 46 -2.86 -7.36 -2.63
N ALA A 47 -2.12 -6.64 -3.47
CA ALA A 47 -0.91 -5.94 -3.07
C ALA A 47 -1.01 -4.49 -3.54
N THR A 48 -0.73 -3.55 -2.63
CA THR A 48 -0.69 -2.12 -2.93
C THR A 48 0.62 -1.51 -2.45
N ALA A 49 1.21 -0.68 -3.30
CA ALA A 49 2.36 0.16 -3.03
C ALA A 49 1.98 1.63 -3.31
N ASP A 50 2.20 2.52 -2.34
CA ASP A 50 1.97 3.97 -2.44
C ASP A 50 3.26 4.69 -2.04
N CYS A 51 4.02 5.19 -3.01
CA CYS A 51 5.30 5.84 -2.76
C CYS A 51 5.22 7.36 -2.96
N ARG A 52 5.54 8.10 -1.89
CA ARG A 52 5.36 9.55 -1.83
C ARG A 52 6.71 10.24 -1.65
N LYS A 53 7.15 10.98 -2.67
CA LYS A 53 8.47 11.63 -2.64
C LYS A 53 8.57 12.72 -1.60
N ALA A 54 7.48 13.47 -1.38
CA ALA A 54 7.43 14.52 -0.36
C ALA A 54 7.59 13.97 1.07
N GLU A 55 7.09 12.76 1.32
CA GLU A 55 7.19 12.09 2.62
C GLU A 55 8.45 11.23 2.73
N ARG A 56 9.10 10.93 1.59
CA ARG A 56 10.30 10.08 1.48
C ARG A 56 10.04 8.67 2.02
N GLN A 57 8.83 8.17 1.77
CA GLN A 57 8.32 6.93 2.34
C GLN A 57 7.33 6.28 1.38
N CYS A 58 7.26 4.95 1.43
CA CYS A 58 6.16 4.19 0.83
C CYS A 58 5.22 3.65 1.91
N TYR A 59 3.94 3.56 1.59
CA TYR A 59 2.94 2.80 2.31
C TYR A 59 2.67 1.52 1.54
N TYR A 60 2.42 0.44 2.25
CA TYR A 60 2.03 -0.81 1.63
C TYR A 60 0.81 -1.40 2.31
N THR A 61 0.05 -2.16 1.52
CA THR A 61 -1.05 -2.97 2.00
C THR A 61 -1.04 -4.28 1.24
N ALA A 62 -1.04 -5.38 1.97
CA ALA A 62 -1.25 -6.71 1.43
C ALA A 62 -2.47 -7.31 2.12
N SER A 63 -3.45 -7.79 1.36
CA SER A 63 -4.68 -8.35 1.93
C SER A 63 -5.23 -9.47 1.07
N PHE A 64 -6.15 -10.24 1.62
CA PHE A 64 -6.88 -11.24 0.85
C PHE A 64 -8.31 -11.40 1.36
N ASN A 65 -9.21 -11.78 0.45
CA ASN A 65 -10.62 -12.01 0.75
C ASN A 65 -11.20 -13.13 -0.12
N LEU A 66 -12.43 -13.53 0.18
CA LEU A 66 -13.26 -14.30 -0.74
C LEU A 66 -14.06 -13.36 -1.63
N ARG A 67 -14.02 -13.59 -2.93
CA ARG A 67 -14.95 -13.02 -3.89
C ARG A 67 -16.00 -14.06 -4.23
N THR A 68 -17.27 -13.68 -4.07
CA THR A 68 -18.44 -14.48 -4.44
C THR A 68 -19.27 -13.73 -5.49
N PRO A 69 -20.33 -14.33 -6.05
CA PRO A 69 -21.22 -13.62 -6.97
C PRO A 69 -21.97 -12.47 -6.29
N ASN A 70 -22.08 -12.49 -4.96
CA ASN A 70 -22.77 -11.48 -4.17
C ASN A 70 -21.85 -10.36 -3.70
N GLY A 71 -20.53 -10.47 -3.91
CA GLY A 71 -19.55 -9.46 -3.54
C GLY A 71 -18.32 -10.03 -2.83
N ILE A 72 -17.62 -9.14 -2.14
CA ILE A 72 -16.46 -9.49 -1.32
C ILE A 72 -16.95 -9.87 0.08
N GLU A 73 -16.43 -10.96 0.62
CA GLU A 73 -16.68 -11.41 1.98
C GLU A 73 -15.38 -11.84 2.67
N GLY A 74 -15.44 -11.96 4.00
CA GLY A 74 -14.38 -12.52 4.81
C GLY A 74 -14.31 -14.05 4.69
N PHE A 75 -13.93 -14.72 5.77
CA PHE A 75 -13.77 -16.18 5.76
C PHE A 75 -14.54 -16.87 6.88
N GLY A 76 -14.90 -18.14 6.63
CA GLY A 76 -15.52 -19.04 7.61
C GLY A 76 -14.58 -19.39 8.77
N GLY A 77 -15.19 -19.86 9.87
CA GLY A 77 -14.52 -20.16 11.15
C GLY A 77 -13.43 -21.23 11.09
N ASP A 78 -13.36 -21.99 10.01
CA ASP A 78 -12.43 -23.10 9.78
C ASP A 78 -11.21 -22.72 8.92
N LEU A 79 -11.08 -21.44 8.54
CA LEU A 79 -9.94 -20.95 7.78
C LEU A 79 -8.62 -21.26 8.49
N TRP A 80 -7.68 -21.84 7.74
CA TRP A 80 -6.25 -21.68 7.98
C TRP A 80 -5.65 -20.97 6.78
N ALA A 81 -4.80 -19.96 7.02
CA ALA A 81 -4.07 -19.32 5.93
C ALA A 81 -2.68 -18.85 6.37
N LYS A 82 -1.75 -18.85 5.43
CA LYS A 82 -0.42 -18.26 5.55
C LYS A 82 -0.27 -17.24 4.42
N GLN A 83 -0.17 -15.97 4.79
CA GLN A 83 0.14 -14.89 3.85
C GLN A 83 1.61 -14.54 3.97
N THR A 84 2.33 -14.56 2.86
CA THR A 84 3.70 -14.03 2.78
C THR A 84 3.68 -12.74 1.97
N THR A 85 4.11 -11.65 2.59
CA THR A 85 4.26 -10.35 1.94
C THR A 85 5.74 -10.05 1.77
N GLU A 86 6.18 -9.91 0.52
CA GLU A 86 7.53 -9.50 0.17
C GLU A 86 7.54 -8.00 -0.14
N LEU A 87 8.41 -7.27 0.55
CA LEU A 87 8.69 -5.86 0.31
C LEU A 87 10.12 -5.76 -0.20
N ARG A 88 10.33 -5.34 -1.44
CA ARG A 88 11.66 -5.23 -2.01
C ARG A 88 11.83 -4.01 -2.88
N THR A 89 13.06 -3.75 -3.25
CA THR A 89 13.42 -2.67 -4.15
C THR A 89 14.29 -3.18 -5.30
N SER A 90 14.27 -2.49 -6.44
CA SER A 90 15.08 -2.85 -7.61
C SER A 90 16.57 -2.57 -7.44
N ASP A 91 16.99 -1.90 -6.35
CA ASP A 91 18.38 -1.56 -6.07
C ASP A 91 18.85 -2.16 -4.73
N ARG A 92 19.87 -3.01 -4.78
CA ARG A 92 20.42 -3.69 -3.60
C ARG A 92 21.03 -2.72 -2.56
N MET A 93 21.47 -1.54 -2.99
CA MET A 93 22.00 -0.50 -2.10
C MET A 93 20.91 0.30 -1.40
N ASN A 94 19.65 0.07 -1.75
CA ASN A 94 18.51 0.66 -1.10
C ASN A 94 18.04 -0.24 0.04
N TYR A 95 18.43 0.11 1.26
CA TYR A 95 18.01 -0.56 2.48
C TYR A 95 16.59 -0.10 2.87
N LEU A 96 15.73 -1.07 3.15
CA LEU A 96 14.34 -0.83 3.51
C LEU A 96 14.21 -0.85 5.03
N TRP A 97 13.79 0.27 5.61
CA TRP A 97 13.34 0.32 7.00
C TRP A 97 11.83 0.13 7.05
N VAL A 98 11.39 -1.08 7.35
CA VAL A 98 9.98 -1.49 7.31
C VAL A 98 9.36 -1.38 8.69
N GLN A 99 8.14 -0.85 8.75
CA GLN A 99 7.27 -0.90 9.92
C GLN A 99 5.94 -1.50 9.50
N TRP A 100 5.39 -2.40 10.29
CA TRP A 100 4.08 -3.02 10.07
C TRP A 100 3.18 -2.82 11.28
N GLY A 101 1.87 -2.71 11.04
CA GLY A 101 0.87 -2.63 12.11
C GLY A 101 0.73 -3.95 12.86
N ASP A 102 0.19 -3.92 14.09
CA ASP A 102 0.06 -5.11 14.93
C ASP A 102 -0.78 -6.21 14.25
N ASN A 103 -0.10 -7.26 13.79
CA ASN A 103 -0.69 -8.44 13.18
C ASN A 103 -0.18 -9.67 13.93
N PRO A 104 -1.01 -10.28 14.80
CA PRO A 104 -0.64 -11.47 15.54
C PRO A 104 -0.14 -12.59 14.61
N ASN A 105 0.80 -13.39 15.10
CA ASN A 105 1.41 -14.50 14.35
C ASN A 105 2.15 -14.07 13.07
N THR A 106 2.66 -12.83 13.04
CA THR A 106 3.56 -12.36 11.98
C THR A 106 5.00 -12.60 12.38
N VAL A 107 5.76 -13.25 11.50
CA VAL A 107 7.21 -13.37 11.59
C VAL A 107 7.84 -12.52 10.50
N GLU A 108 8.85 -11.75 10.87
CA GLU A 108 9.61 -10.91 9.94
C GLU A 108 10.99 -11.50 9.64
N HIS A 109 11.43 -11.34 8.40
CA HIS A 109 12.82 -11.59 7.98
C HIS A 109 13.34 -10.39 7.19
N ASN A 110 14.38 -9.74 7.73
CA ASN A 110 15.03 -8.58 7.11
C ASN A 110 16.29 -9.02 6.35
N GLY A 111 16.26 -8.85 5.02
CA GLY A 111 17.38 -9.06 4.11
C GLY A 111 18.03 -7.76 3.60
N GLY A 112 17.72 -6.62 4.22
CA GLY A 112 18.23 -5.30 3.87
C GLY A 112 17.43 -4.62 2.76
N SER A 113 17.60 -5.03 1.50
CA SER A 113 16.84 -4.52 0.35
C SER A 113 15.59 -5.35 0.03
N THR A 114 15.32 -6.37 0.85
CA THR A 114 14.14 -7.22 0.78
C THR A 114 13.72 -7.58 2.19
N TRP A 115 12.43 -7.51 2.47
CA TRP A 115 11.82 -7.92 3.72
C TRP A 115 10.68 -8.90 3.43
N LEU A 116 10.58 -9.94 4.26
CA LEU A 116 9.47 -10.88 4.22
C LEU A 116 8.67 -10.75 5.52
N LEU A 117 7.38 -10.53 5.40
CA LEU A 117 6.42 -10.58 6.49
C LEU A 117 5.50 -11.78 6.25
N THR A 118 5.61 -12.81 7.11
CA THR A 118 4.77 -14.01 7.00
C THR A 118 3.79 -14.04 8.16
N THR A 119 2.50 -13.93 7.86
CA THR A 119 1.42 -13.94 8.85
C THR A 119 0.61 -15.23 8.72
N VAL A 120 0.38 -15.91 9.84
CA VAL A 120 -0.50 -17.10 9.90
C VAL A 120 -1.83 -16.74 10.55
N TYR A 121 -2.91 -17.00 9.82
CA TYR A 121 -4.28 -16.78 10.25
C TYR A 121 -4.95 -18.09 10.63
N PHE A 122 -5.62 -18.07 11.78
CA PHE A 122 -6.46 -19.16 12.27
C PHE A 122 -7.89 -18.65 12.48
N GLY A 123 -8.86 -19.37 11.93
CA GLY A 123 -10.28 -19.05 12.01
C GLY A 123 -10.70 -17.89 11.12
N GLY A 124 -12.02 -17.68 11.05
CA GLY A 124 -12.68 -16.73 10.16
C GLY A 124 -12.79 -15.31 10.67
N GLY A 125 -13.56 -14.49 9.98
CA GLY A 125 -13.81 -13.09 10.33
C GLY A 125 -14.02 -12.23 9.09
N ASP A 126 -14.21 -10.93 9.30
CA ASP A 126 -14.39 -9.96 8.22
C ASP A 126 -13.07 -9.66 7.51
N THR A 127 -13.16 -9.06 6.32
CA THR A 127 -12.01 -8.79 5.43
C THR A 127 -10.89 -7.97 6.08
N ASP A 128 -11.23 -7.05 6.99
CA ASP A 128 -10.25 -6.21 7.68
C ASP A 128 -9.23 -7.01 8.50
N ARG A 129 -9.59 -8.23 8.91
CA ARG A 129 -8.70 -9.14 9.65
C ARG A 129 -7.54 -9.65 8.77
N PHE A 130 -7.78 -9.81 7.48
CA PHE A 130 -6.86 -10.49 6.55
C PHE A 130 -6.03 -9.47 5.77
N ARG A 131 -5.35 -8.60 6.53
CA ARG A 131 -4.61 -7.47 5.99
C ARG A 131 -3.35 -7.16 6.79
N VAL A 132 -2.25 -7.02 6.08
CA VAL A 132 -1.01 -6.43 6.57
C VAL A 132 -0.86 -5.04 5.97
N THR A 133 -0.68 -4.04 6.84
CA THR A 133 -0.38 -2.66 6.41
C THR A 133 0.89 -2.18 7.09
N GLY A 134 1.54 -1.22 6.47
CA GLY A 134 2.74 -0.64 7.04
C GLY A 134 3.36 0.44 6.17
N THR A 135 4.57 0.80 6.56
CA THR A 135 5.38 1.83 5.93
C THR A 135 6.78 1.30 5.64
N THR A 136 7.42 1.89 4.64
CA THR A 136 8.82 1.59 4.33
C THR A 136 9.55 2.88 4.02
N GLN A 137 10.63 3.12 4.75
CA GLN A 137 11.55 4.22 4.51
C GLN A 137 12.80 3.68 3.78
N PRO A 138 12.95 3.95 2.48
CA PRO A 138 14.13 3.53 1.73
C PRO A 138 15.33 4.44 2.06
N THR A 139 16.46 3.80 2.36
CA THR A 139 17.69 4.46 2.81
C THR A 139 18.86 3.95 1.99
N ASP A 140 19.66 4.87 1.44
CA ASP A 140 20.92 4.54 0.79
C ASP A 140 21.89 3.98 1.83
N TRP A 141 22.31 2.74 1.64
CA TRP A 141 23.17 2.04 2.61
C TRP A 141 24.55 2.69 2.78
N ALA A 142 25.06 3.37 1.75
CA ALA A 142 26.39 3.98 1.79
C ALA A 142 26.39 5.32 2.53
N THR A 143 25.29 6.09 2.43
CA THR A 143 25.23 7.48 2.90
C THR A 143 24.25 7.70 4.05
N GLY A 144 23.33 6.77 4.30
CA GLY A 144 22.25 6.92 5.27
C GLY A 144 21.17 7.94 4.84
N GLN A 145 21.23 8.46 3.61
CA GLN A 145 20.24 9.40 3.09
C GLN A 145 19.06 8.67 2.44
N PRO A 146 17.87 9.29 2.31
CA PRO A 146 16.75 8.69 1.60
C PRO A 146 17.10 8.32 0.15
N LYS A 147 16.76 7.10 -0.28
CA LYS A 147 17.03 6.61 -1.64
C LYS A 147 15.74 6.38 -2.42
N LEU A 148 15.41 7.34 -3.29
CA LEU A 148 14.09 7.46 -3.93
C LEU A 148 14.13 7.20 -5.45
N ASP A 149 15.26 6.72 -5.96
CA ASP A 149 15.53 6.51 -7.39
C ASP A 149 15.33 5.06 -7.84
N ALA A 150 14.91 4.18 -6.93
CA ALA A 150 14.66 2.77 -7.19
C ALA A 150 13.15 2.46 -7.15
N ASP A 151 12.74 1.43 -7.88
CA ASP A 151 11.37 0.91 -7.83
C ASP A 151 11.15 0.24 -6.46
N TYR A 152 9.96 0.42 -5.90
CA TYR A 152 9.49 -0.26 -4.69
C TYR A 152 8.40 -1.26 -5.08
N ILE A 153 8.53 -2.47 -4.54
CA ILE A 153 7.78 -3.64 -5.00
C ILE A 153 7.17 -4.32 -3.78
N VAL A 154 5.85 -4.49 -3.81
CA VAL A 154 5.07 -5.20 -2.80
C VAL A 154 4.45 -6.40 -3.48
N CYS A 155 4.86 -7.60 -3.07
CA CYS A 155 4.26 -8.85 -3.52
C CYS A 155 3.53 -9.54 -2.37
N SER A 156 2.37 -10.16 -2.63
CA SER A 156 1.66 -10.97 -1.64
C SER A 156 1.28 -12.33 -2.22
N HIS A 157 1.50 -13.37 -1.42
CA HIS A 157 1.24 -14.76 -1.71
C HIS A 157 0.42 -15.38 -0.58
N VAL A 158 -0.59 -16.19 -0.89
CA VAL A 158 -1.45 -16.85 0.11
C VAL A 158 -1.53 -18.35 -0.15
N GLU A 159 -1.20 -19.12 0.87
CA GLU A 159 -1.54 -20.54 0.99
C GLU A 159 -2.69 -20.65 2.01
N ALA A 160 -3.80 -21.29 1.63
CA ALA A 160 -4.97 -21.40 2.50
C ALA A 160 -5.61 -22.79 2.46
N SER A 161 -6.31 -23.12 3.54
CA SER A 161 -7.31 -24.19 3.62
C SER A 161 -8.66 -23.55 3.91
N ILE A 162 -9.57 -23.60 2.94
CA ILE A 162 -10.90 -22.98 2.98
C ILE A 162 -11.93 -24.09 2.82
N ASP A 163 -12.80 -24.31 3.82
CA ASP A 163 -13.77 -25.41 3.83
C ASP A 163 -13.11 -26.78 3.59
N GLY A 164 -11.92 -26.97 4.15
CA GLY A 164 -11.08 -28.16 3.98
C GLY A 164 -10.38 -28.31 2.62
N ARG A 165 -10.46 -27.31 1.73
CA ARG A 165 -9.79 -27.30 0.42
C ARG A 165 -8.51 -26.48 0.45
N SER A 166 -7.40 -27.09 0.02
CA SER A 166 -6.12 -26.38 -0.13
C SER A 166 -6.14 -25.52 -1.40
N VAL A 167 -5.79 -24.24 -1.24
CA VAL A 167 -5.72 -23.25 -2.32
C VAL A 167 -4.40 -22.48 -2.16
N ILE A 168 -3.69 -22.28 -3.27
CA ILE A 168 -2.43 -21.53 -3.31
C ILE A 168 -2.58 -20.47 -4.39
N SER A 169 -2.38 -19.20 -4.02
CA SER A 169 -2.47 -18.09 -4.97
C SER A 169 -1.20 -17.96 -5.81
N PRO A 170 -1.27 -17.37 -7.01
CA PRO A 170 -0.13 -16.67 -7.60
C PRO A 170 0.29 -15.48 -6.72
N ASP A 171 1.40 -14.84 -7.10
CA ASP A 171 1.85 -13.61 -6.45
C ASP A 171 1.14 -12.40 -7.06
N ALA A 172 0.47 -11.60 -6.21
CA ALA A 172 0.05 -10.25 -6.58
C ALA A 172 1.20 -9.29 -6.33
N CYS A 173 1.78 -8.68 -7.37
CA CYS A 173 2.94 -7.80 -7.26
C CYS A 173 2.68 -6.39 -7.79
N ALA A 174 2.61 -5.41 -6.90
CA ALA A 174 2.53 -4.00 -7.24
C ALA A 174 3.94 -3.37 -7.28
N VAL A 175 4.22 -2.57 -8.32
CA VAL A 175 5.50 -1.87 -8.51
C VAL A 175 5.24 -0.37 -8.62
N ALA A 176 5.72 0.41 -7.66
CA ALA A 176 5.55 1.86 -7.62
C ALA A 176 6.92 2.58 -7.58
N ARG A 177 6.96 3.82 -8.09
CA ARG A 177 8.09 4.73 -8.02
C ARG A 177 7.75 5.94 -7.17
N PHE A 178 8.77 6.60 -6.66
CA PHE A 178 8.57 7.87 -5.97
C PHE A 178 8.18 8.97 -6.98
N SER A 179 6.99 9.54 -6.81
CA SER A 179 6.57 10.79 -7.46
C SER A 179 6.21 11.84 -6.44
#